data_AF-A0A957MEE4-F1
#
_entry.id   AF-A0A957MEE4-F1
#
_cell.length_a   1.000
_cell.length_b   1.000
_cell.length_c   1.000
_cell.angle_alpha   90.00
_cell.angle_beta   90.00
_cell.angle_gamma   90.00
#
_symmetry.space_group_name_H-M   'P 1'
#
loop_
_entity.id
_entity.type
_entity.pdbx_description
1 polymer ?
#
loop_
_entity_poly.entity_id
_entity_poly.type
_entity_poly.pdbx_seq_one_letter_code
_entity_poly.pdbx_strand_id
1 'polypeptide(L)' 'KRRAAREQLDHLRRALMWEPRGHADMYGALLTEPVTPDGDLGVLFLHNEGFSTMCGHGVIALAKVLLDTGMLD' A
#
# COMPACT_ATOMS: atom_id res chain seq x y z
N LYS A 1 4.34 -4.35 -11.32
CA LYS A 1 3.27 -3.73 -10.50
C LYS A 1 3.56 -2.26 -10.19
N ARG A 2 4.55 -1.90 -9.35
CA ARG A 2 4.85 -0.50 -8.98
C ARG A 2 5.05 0.47 -10.16
N ARG A 3 5.86 0.09 -11.17
CA ARG A 3 6.10 0.91 -12.37
C ARG A 3 4.79 1.28 -13.08
N ALA A 4 4.00 0.26 -13.43
CA ALA A 4 2.70 0.46 -14.07
C ALA A 4 1.77 1.33 -13.23
N ALA A 5 1.69 1.10 -11.91
CA ALA A 5 0.87 1.92 -11.02
C ALA A 5 1.32 3.39 -10.98
N ARG A 6 2.63 3.66 -10.98
CA ARG A 6 3.17 5.02 -11.05
C ARG A 6 2.86 5.70 -12.38
N GLU A 7 2.98 4.98 -13.49
CA GLU A 7 2.80 5.54 -14.84
C GLU A 7 1.31 5.74 -15.19
N GLN A 8 0.43 4.90 -14.68
CA GLN A 8 -0.97 4.83 -15.13
C GLN A 8 -1.98 5.23 -14.03
N LEU A 9 -1.64 5.09 -12.75
CA LEU A 9 -2.57 5.20 -11.62
C LEU A 9 -2.18 6.28 -10.59
N ASP A 10 -1.20 7.15 -10.89
CA ASP A 10 -0.80 8.21 -9.95
C ASP A 10 -1.94 9.17 -9.59
N HIS A 11 -2.91 9.36 -10.49
CA HIS A 11 -4.11 10.15 -10.21
C HIS A 11 -4.94 9.57 -9.05
N LEU A 12 -5.02 8.24 -8.92
CA LEU A 12 -5.69 7.59 -7.78
C LEU A 12 -4.88 7.74 -6.50
N ARG A 13 -3.54 7.61 -6.57
CA ARG A 13 -2.66 7.87 -5.43
C ARG A 13 -2.89 9.30 -4.90
N ARG A 14 -2.91 10.30 -5.77
CA ARG A 14 -3.20 11.70 -5.37
C ARG A 14 -4.59 11.81 -4.74
N ALA A 15 -5.61 11.20 -5.34
CA ALA A 15 -6.97 11.24 -4.80
C ALA A 15 -7.10 10.62 -3.40
N LEU A 16 -6.28 9.62 -3.07
CA LEU A 16 -6.25 8.93 -1.78
C LEU A 16 -5.33 9.58 -0.74
N MET A 17 -4.16 10.08 -1.16
CA MET A 17 -3.12 10.57 -0.25
C MET A 17 -3.18 12.09 -0.02
N TRP A 18 -3.64 12.87 -0.99
CA TRP A 18 -3.73 14.32 -0.84
C TRP A 18 -5.03 14.75 -0.17
N GLU A 19 -5.04 15.97 0.34
CA GLU A 19 -6.25 16.62 0.83
C GLU A 19 -7.32 16.66 -0.28
N PRO A 20 -8.61 16.50 0.06
CA PRO A 20 -9.16 16.48 1.43
C PRO A 20 -9.23 15.08 2.08
N ARG A 21 -8.82 14.01 1.39
CA ARG A 21 -8.96 12.64 1.92
C ARG A 21 -7.77 12.21 2.79
N GLY A 22 -6.57 12.61 2.39
CA GLY A 22 -5.36 12.45 3.16
C GLY A 22 -4.83 13.79 3.66
N HIS A 23 -3.52 13.86 3.82
CA HIS A 23 -2.76 15.04 4.25
C HIS A 23 -1.28 14.84 3.85
N ALA A 24 -0.43 15.83 4.11
CA ALA A 24 0.98 15.81 3.71
C ALA A 24 1.74 14.56 4.17
N ASP A 25 1.41 14.03 5.34
CA ASP A 25 2.07 12.86 5.96
C ASP A 25 1.26 11.54 5.79
N MET A 26 0.22 11.53 4.96
CA MET A 26 -0.60 10.33 4.75
C MET A 26 0.20 9.23 4.06
N TYR A 27 0.01 8.00 4.55
CA TYR A 27 0.63 6.80 4.02
C TYR A 27 -0.43 5.73 3.75
N GLY A 28 -0.29 5.01 2.64
CA GLY A 28 -1.25 4.01 2.20
C GLY A 28 -0.58 2.68 1.85
N ALA A 29 -1.38 1.62 1.87
CA ALA A 29 -0.99 0.28 1.44
C ALA A 29 -2.05 -0.27 0.48
N LEU A 30 -1.65 -0.62 -0.74
CA LEU A 30 -2.49 -1.31 -1.72
C LEU A 30 -2.10 -2.78 -1.77
N LEU A 31 -3.03 -3.65 -1.39
CA LEU A 31 -2.82 -5.10 -1.43
C LEU A 31 -2.88 -5.62 -2.87
N THR A 32 -2.04 -6.60 -3.20
CA THR A 32 -1.99 -7.26 -4.49
C THR A 32 -1.66 -8.74 -4.29
N GLU A 33 -1.81 -9.56 -5.34
CA GLU A 33 -1.30 -10.93 -5.31
C GLU A 33 0.20 -10.99 -4.94
N PRO A 34 0.65 -12.02 -4.23
CA PRO A 34 2.07 -12.29 -4.04
C PRO A 34 2.75 -12.57 -5.40
N VAL A 35 4.08 -12.46 -5.44
CA VAL A 35 4.87 -12.78 -6.65
C VAL A 35 5.78 -13.98 -6.46
N THR A 36 5.85 -14.51 -5.24
CA THR A 36 6.59 -15.71 -4.87
C THR A 36 5.61 -16.75 -4.33
N PRO A 37 5.89 -18.06 -4.47
CA PRO A 37 4.99 -19.12 -4.02
C PRO A 37 4.78 -19.18 -2.50
N ASP A 38 5.70 -18.61 -1.73
CA ASP A 38 5.72 -18.58 -0.26
C ASP A 38 5.17 -17.27 0.33
N GLY A 39 4.74 -16.33 -0.52
CA GLY A 39 4.16 -15.07 -0.05
C GLY A 39 2.66 -15.17 0.13
N ASP A 40 2.14 -14.68 1.26
CA ASP A 40 0.69 -14.63 1.51
C ASP A 40 0.00 -13.49 0.76
N LEU A 41 0.70 -12.37 0.57
CA LEU A 41 0.26 -11.22 -0.23
C LEU A 41 1.43 -10.40 -0.77
N GLY A 42 1.14 -9.55 -1.75
CA GLY A 42 1.98 -8.44 -2.15
C GLY A 42 1.41 -7.10 -1.67
N VAL A 43 2.26 -6.10 -1.47
CA VAL A 43 1.84 -4.74 -1.10
C VAL A 43 2.58 -3.69 -1.92
N LEU A 44 1.84 -2.66 -2.36
CA LEU A 44 2.40 -1.41 -2.86
C LEU A 44 2.14 -0.30 -1.85
N PHE A 45 3.20 0.25 -1.29
CA PHE A 45 3.11 1.40 -0.38
C PHE A 45 2.99 2.72 -1.16
N LEU A 46 2.16 3.62 -0.63
CA LEU A 46 1.78 4.90 -1.22
C LEU A 46 2.08 6.03 -0.23
N HIS A 47 2.53 7.17 -0.71
CA HIS A 47 2.64 8.40 0.08
C HIS A 47 2.37 9.63 -0.79
N ASN A 48 2.46 10.81 -0.18
CA ASN A 48 2.23 12.12 -0.81
C ASN A 48 3.03 12.37 -2.12
N GLU A 49 4.22 11.81 -2.26
CA GLU A 49 5.15 12.01 -3.39
C GLU A 49 5.20 10.83 -4.38
N GLY A 50 4.62 9.68 -4.05
CA GLY A 50 4.66 8.53 -4.96
C GLY A 50 4.45 7.17 -4.31
N PHE A 51 5.10 6.18 -4.90
CA PHE A 51 5.05 4.78 -4.47
C PHE A 51 6.39 4.40 -3.82
N SER A 52 6.33 3.91 -2.59
CA SER A 52 7.52 3.52 -1.83
C SER A 52 7.96 2.08 -2.13
N THR A 53 9.18 1.75 -1.72
CA THR A 53 9.76 0.41 -1.80
C THR A 53 9.37 -0.46 -0.60
N MET A 54 9.56 0.03 0.62
CA MET A 54 9.25 -0.66 1.88
C MET A 54 8.83 0.36 2.95
N CYS A 55 7.93 -0.05 3.84
CA CYS A 55 7.50 0.76 4.98
C CYS A 55 7.32 -0.09 6.23
N GLY A 56 8.20 0.06 7.24
CA GLY A 56 8.17 -0.75 8.45
C GLY A 56 6.88 -0.59 9.26
N HIS A 57 6.43 0.65 9.50
CA HIS A 57 5.16 0.88 10.21
C HIS A 57 3.95 0.31 9.45
N GLY A 58 3.99 0.39 8.12
CA GLY A 58 2.93 -0.12 7.26
C GLY A 58 2.84 -1.64 7.32
N VAL A 59 3.98 -2.34 7.35
CA VAL A 59 4.01 -3.80 7.51
C VAL A 59 3.46 -4.23 8.87
N ILE A 60 3.82 -3.54 9.96
CA ILE A 60 3.31 -3.86 11.30
C ILE A 60 1.78 -3.68 11.35
N ALA A 61 1.28 -2.57 10.82
CA ALA A 61 -0.16 -2.30 10.77
C ALA A 61 -0.92 -3.32 9.91
N LEU A 62 -0.36 -3.69 8.75
CA LEU A 62 -0.93 -4.72 7.88
C LEU A 62 -1.00 -6.07 8.55
N ALA A 63 0.10 -6.53 9.17
CA ALA A 63 0.11 -7.80 9.88
C ALA A 63 -0.98 -7.84 10.96
N LYS A 64 -1.13 -6.76 11.73
CA LYS A 64 -2.19 -6.66 12.74
C LYS A 64 -3.59 -6.75 12.14
N VAL A 65 -3.88 -5.93 11.13
CA VAL A 65 -5.23 -5.89 10.53
C VAL A 65 -5.56 -7.19 9.84
N LEU A 66 -4.63 -7.79 9.10
CA LEU A 66 -4.88 -9.04 8.36
C LEU A 66 -5.19 -10.21 9.28
N LEU A 67 -4.50 -10.32 10.42
CA LEU A 67 -4.79 -11.32 11.45
C LEU A 67 -6.12 -11.02 12.17
N ASP A 68 -6.39 -9.75 12.50
CA ASP A 68 -7.63 -9.36 13.20
C ASP A 68 -8.89 -9.59 12.37
N THR A 69 -8.79 -9.41 11.05
CA THR A 69 -9.93 -9.56 10.13
C THR A 69 -10.08 -10.98 9.61
N GLY A 70 -9.17 -11.91 9.97
CA GLY A 70 -9.13 -13.27 9.42
C GLY A 70 -8.86 -13.30 7.92
N MET A 71 -8.20 -12.26 7.39
CA MET A 71 -7.72 -12.26 6.00
C MET A 71 -6.45 -13.10 5.83
N LEU A 72 -5.73 -13.32 6.93
CA LEU A 72 -4.63 -14.27 7.08
C LEU A 72 -4.74 -14.96 8.45
N ASP A 73 -4.18 -16.17 8.53
CA ASP A 73 -4.16 -17.02 9.73
C ASP A 73 -2.76 -17.14 10.34
#